data_AF-A0A060Y192-F1
#
_entry.id   AF-A0A060Y192-F1
#
_cell.length_a   1.000
_cell.length_b   1.000
_cell.length_c   1.000
_cell.angle_alpha   90.00
_cell.angle_beta   90.00
_cell.angle_gamma   90.00
#
_symmetry.space_group_name_H-M   'P 1'
#
loop_
_entity.id
_entity.type
_entity.pdbx_description
1 polymer ?
#
loop_
_entity_poly.entity_id
_entity_poly.type
_entity_poly.pdbx_seq_one_letter_code
_entity_poly.pdbx_strand_id
1 'polypeptide(L)'
;MKKFNIRKVLDGLKEQASSSVSSGQSGAPENNLMHETLQSENFQLCKTVRHGFPYQPSSMAHDPVQKILAIGTQSGALRLYPFCSV
;
A
#
# COMPACT_ATOMS: atom_id res chain seq x y z
N MET A 1 32.09 -36.38 28.84
CA MET A 1 31.17 -35.75 27.87
C MET A 1 31.97 -34.80 26.98
N LYS A 2 32.03 -35.05 25.67
CA LYS A 2 32.85 -34.28 24.73
C LYS A 2 32.20 -32.90 24.52
N LYS A 3 32.89 -31.84 24.94
CA LYS A 3 32.37 -30.47 24.96
C LYS A 3 32.42 -29.89 23.54
N PHE A 4 31.29 -29.91 22.85
CA PHE A 4 31.16 -29.32 21.51
C PHE A 4 31.15 -27.79 21.62
N ASN A 5 32.14 -27.14 21.00
CA ASN A 5 32.33 -25.69 21.03
C ASN A 5 31.48 -25.02 19.94
N ILE A 6 30.24 -24.70 20.27
CA ILE A 6 29.20 -24.12 19.38
C ILE A 6 29.65 -22.79 18.74
N ARG A 7 30.55 -22.05 19.40
CA ARG A 7 31.10 -20.79 18.87
C ARG A 7 31.80 -20.97 17.52
N LYS A 8 32.51 -22.09 17.32
CA LYS A 8 33.18 -22.37 16.03
C LYS A 8 32.23 -22.81 14.92
N VAL A 9 31.04 -23.29 15.26
CA VAL A 9 30.03 -23.71 14.28
C VAL A 9 29.33 -22.49 13.69
N LEU A 10 29.13 -21.45 14.50
CA LEU A 10 28.44 -20.22 14.09
C LEU A 10 29.26 -19.40 13.07
N ASP A 11 30.58 -19.37 13.21
CA ASP A 11 31.46 -18.65 12.26
C ASP A 11 31.47 -19.31 10.86
N GLY A 12 31.30 -20.64 10.78
CA GLY A 12 31.23 -21.35 9.50
C GLY A 12 29.96 -21.06 8.68
N LEU A 13 28.86 -20.66 9.32
CA LEU A 13 27.61 -20.32 8.63
C LEU A 13 27.63 -18.90 8.04
N LYS A 14 28.45 -17.99 8.60
CA LYS A 14 28.57 -16.61 8.13
C LYS A 14 29.28 -16.51 6.76
N GLU A 15 30.23 -17.40 6.51
CA GLU A 15 30.90 -17.50 5.20
C GLU A 15 30.04 -18.19 4.13
N GLN A 16 29.14 -19.10 4.53
CA GLN A 16 28.23 -19.77 3.59
C GLN A 16 27.03 -18.90 3.18
N ALA A 17 26.61 -17.96 4.04
CA ALA A 17 25.58 -16.97 3.69
C ALA A 17 26.10 -15.86 2.75
N SER A 18 27.42 -15.77 2.53
CA SER A 18 28.06 -14.80 1.64
C SER A 18 28.61 -15.42 0.34
N SER A 19 28.35 -16.71 0.07
CA SER A 19 28.83 -17.39 -1.15
C SER A 19 27.78 -17.56 -2.25
N SER A 20 26.69 -16.79 -2.26
CA SER A 20 25.89 -16.63 -3.48
C SER A 20 26.27 -15.33 -4.19
N VAL A 21 27.07 -15.50 -5.25
CA VAL A 21 27.44 -14.56 -6.33
C VAL A 21 28.81 -13.87 -6.20
N SER A 22 29.77 -14.35 -7.00
CA SER A 22 30.53 -13.48 -7.92
C SER A 22 31.37 -14.30 -8.92
N SER A 23 30.78 -14.56 -10.09
CA SER A 23 31.54 -14.50 -11.35
C SER A 23 31.89 -13.04 -11.59
N GLY A 24 33.18 -12.75 -11.79
CA GLY A 24 33.74 -11.40 -11.66
C GLY A 24 33.21 -10.37 -12.65
N GLN A 25 33.14 -9.12 -12.19
CA GLN A 25 33.56 -7.93 -12.94
C GLN A 25 33.54 -6.69 -12.04
N SER A 26 34.49 -5.83 -12.36
CA SER A 26 34.75 -4.47 -11.88
C SER A 26 33.55 -3.52 -11.77
N GLY A 27 33.57 -2.66 -10.73
CA GLY A 27 32.96 -1.33 -10.77
C GLY A 27 31.69 -1.15 -9.92
N ALA A 28 31.80 -0.31 -8.91
CA ALA A 28 30.73 0.32 -8.10
C ALA A 28 29.87 -0.60 -7.19
N PRO A 29 29.64 -0.23 -5.91
CA PRO A 29 28.68 -0.90 -5.05
C PRO A 29 27.24 -0.46 -5.42
N GLU A 30 26.76 -0.86 -6.60
CA GLU A 30 25.39 -0.62 -7.10
C GLU A 30 24.32 -1.43 -6.33
N ASN A 31 24.67 -2.08 -5.20
CA ASN A 31 23.74 -2.85 -4.38
C ASN A 31 23.20 -2.07 -3.15
N ASN A 32 23.70 -0.84 -2.91
CA ASN A 32 23.31 -0.01 -1.76
C ASN A 32 22.26 1.08 -2.07
N LEU A 33 21.74 1.15 -3.30
CA LEU A 33 20.77 2.20 -3.67
C LEU A 33 19.31 1.84 -3.35
N MET A 34 19.01 0.55 -3.14
CA MET A 34 17.64 0.11 -2.86
C MET A 34 17.44 -0.06 -1.36
N HIS A 35 16.70 0.87 -0.78
CA HIS A 35 16.30 0.80 0.62
C HIS A 35 15.25 -0.32 0.76
N GLU A 36 15.65 -1.49 1.27
CA GLU A 36 14.77 -2.66 1.40
C GLU A 36 13.78 -2.54 2.59
N THR A 37 13.99 -1.54 3.46
CA THR A 37 13.08 -1.19 4.55
C THR A 37 12.18 -0.03 4.14
N LEU A 38 10.88 -0.30 4.05
CA LEU A 38 9.87 0.73 3.79
C LEU A 38 9.83 1.73 4.95
N GLN A 39 9.87 3.01 4.62
CA GLN A 39 9.77 4.12 5.54
C GLN A 39 8.34 4.67 5.58
N SER A 40 8.04 5.45 6.63
CA SER A 40 6.71 6.06 6.78
C SER A 40 6.40 7.04 5.65
N GLU A 41 7.41 7.68 5.06
CA GLU A 41 7.24 8.59 3.90
C GLU A 41 6.82 7.87 2.62
N ASN A 42 6.97 6.53 2.56
CA ASN A 42 6.48 5.74 1.43
C ASN A 42 4.94 5.53 1.48
N PHE A 43 4.30 5.90 2.58
CA PHE A 43 2.88 5.68 2.78
C PHE A 43 2.16 6.98 3.15
N GLN A 44 0.96 7.14 2.62
CA GLN A 44 0.06 8.20 3.06
C GLN A 44 -1.32 7.63 3.30
N LEU A 45 -1.85 7.87 4.50
CA LEU A 45 -3.23 7.56 4.80
C LEU A 45 -4.11 8.73 4.37
N CYS A 46 -4.93 8.51 3.35
CA CYS A 46 -5.93 9.48 2.90
C CYS A 46 -7.33 8.87 2.96
N LYS A 47 -8.32 9.68 3.33
CA LYS A 47 -9.72 9.30 3.16
C LYS A 47 -10.01 9.22 1.67
N THR A 48 -10.49 8.08 1.22
CA THR A 48 -10.97 7.87 -0.14
C THR A 48 -12.43 8.31 -0.24
N VAL A 49 -13.11 7.87 -1.30
CA VAL A 49 -14.53 8.15 -1.52
C VAL A 49 -15.41 7.32 -0.58
N ARG A 50 -16.58 7.87 -0.23
CA ARG A 50 -17.62 7.08 0.45
C ARG A 50 -18.38 6.27 -0.59
N HIS A 51 -18.64 4.99 -0.32
CA HIS A 51 -19.50 4.10 -1.11
C HIS A 51 -20.88 3.93 -0.45
N GLY A 52 -21.79 3.21 -1.10
CA GLY A 52 -23.11 2.88 -0.56
C GLY A 52 -24.13 4.02 -0.67
N PHE A 53 -25.20 3.97 0.13
CA PHE A 53 -26.27 4.97 0.17
C PHE A 53 -26.09 5.92 1.38
N PRO A 54 -26.43 7.23 1.28
CA PRO A 54 -26.26 8.16 2.40
C PRO A 54 -27.13 7.77 3.60
N TYR A 55 -26.61 8.02 4.79
CA TYR A 55 -27.36 7.86 6.04
C TYR A 55 -28.37 8.99 6.22
N GLN A 56 -29.59 8.66 6.67
CA GLN A 56 -30.71 9.60 6.89
C GLN A 56 -30.98 10.51 5.69
N PRO A 57 -31.37 9.93 4.53
CA PRO A 57 -31.85 10.73 3.41
C PRO A 57 -33.09 11.52 3.85
N SER A 58 -33.19 12.77 3.41
CA SER A 58 -34.32 13.66 3.71
C SER A 58 -34.95 14.26 2.46
N SER A 59 -34.22 14.34 1.35
CA SER A 59 -34.72 14.90 0.10
C SER A 59 -34.03 14.25 -1.12
N MET A 60 -34.70 14.33 -2.28
CA MET A 60 -34.14 13.90 -3.56
C MET A 60 -34.64 14.76 -4.72
N ALA A 61 -33.82 14.90 -5.76
CA ALA A 61 -34.17 15.58 -7.01
C ALA A 61 -33.46 14.91 -8.19
N HIS A 62 -34.12 14.83 -9.35
CA HIS A 62 -33.58 14.22 -10.55
C HIS A 62 -33.58 15.22 -11.71
N ASP A 63 -32.45 15.34 -12.41
CA ASP A 63 -32.34 16.08 -13.68
C ASP A 63 -32.26 15.09 -14.85
N PRO A 64 -33.30 15.02 -15.71
CA PRO A 64 -33.33 14.11 -16.85
C PRO A 64 -32.39 14.51 -18.00
N VAL A 65 -32.04 15.79 -18.13
CA VAL A 65 -31.15 16.27 -19.21
C VAL A 65 -29.71 15.87 -18.89
N GLN A 66 -29.27 16.17 -17.68
CA GLN A 66 -27.91 15.82 -17.22
C GLN A 66 -27.80 14.37 -16.79
N LYS A 67 -28.93 13.69 -16.58
CA LYS A 67 -29.01 12.32 -16.06
C LYS A 67 -28.29 12.21 -14.71
N ILE A 68 -28.67 13.08 -13.78
CA ILE A 68 -28.10 13.12 -12.43
C ILE A 68 -29.22 12.98 -11.40
N LEU A 69 -28.99 12.16 -10.38
CA LEU A 69 -29.79 12.10 -9.16
C LEU A 69 -29.06 12.79 -8.01
N ALA A 70 -29.70 13.78 -7.40
CA ALA A 70 -29.24 14.43 -6.17
C ALA A 70 -30.01 13.88 -4.96
N ILE A 71 -29.30 13.53 -3.88
CA ILE A 71 -29.87 13.10 -2.61
C ILE A 71 -29.33 13.98 -1.48
N GLY A 72 -30.23 14.61 -0.71
CA GLY A 72 -29.92 15.38 0.49
C GLY A 72 -30.11 14.55 1.77
N THR A 73 -29.32 14.83 2.81
CA THR A 73 -29.43 14.20 4.13
C THR A 73 -29.88 15.18 5.21
N GLN A 74 -30.34 14.66 6.35
CA GLN A 74 -30.69 15.48 7.52
C GLN A 74 -29.50 16.28 8.08
N SER A 75 -28.27 15.80 7.87
CA SER A 75 -27.04 16.52 8.25
C SER A 75 -26.66 17.65 7.29
N GLY A 76 -27.47 17.92 6.26
CA GLY A 76 -27.20 18.94 5.25
C GLY A 76 -26.19 18.52 4.17
N ALA A 77 -25.82 17.24 4.09
CA ALA A 77 -24.94 16.77 3.03
C ALA A 77 -25.75 16.50 1.75
N LEU A 78 -25.15 16.79 0.59
CA LEU A 78 -25.74 16.54 -0.72
C LEU A 78 -24.84 15.59 -1.53
N ARG A 79 -25.45 14.56 -2.13
CA ARG A 79 -24.74 13.56 -2.93
C ARG A 79 -25.31 13.46 -4.32
N LEU A 80 -24.44 13.59 -5.32
CA LEU A 80 -24.78 13.49 -6.74
C LEU A 80 -24.41 12.10 -7.28
N TYR A 81 -25.35 11.50 -7.99
CA TYR A 81 -25.21 10.20 -8.63
C TYR A 81 -25.42 10.36 -10.15
N PRO A 82 -24.35 10.39 -10.95
CA PRO A 82 -24.46 10.43 -12.40
C PRO A 82 -24.86 9.04 -12.93
N PHE A 83 -25.76 9.01 -13.93
CA PHE A 83 -26.01 7.79 -14.69
C PHE A 83 -24.98 7.67 -15.80
N CYS A 84 -24.07 6.70 -15.70
CA CYS A 84 -23.29 6.28 -16.85
C CYS A 84 -24.21 5.48 -17.78
N SER A 85 -24.53 6.02 -18.96
CA SER A 85 -25.00 5.18 -20.08
C SER A 85 -23.81 4.32 -20.49
N VAL A 86 -23.83 3.05 -20.09
CA VAL A 86 -22.97 2.00 -20.66
C VAL A 86 -23.48 1.59 -22.04
#